data_AF-A0AB37LXW3-F1
#
_entry.id   AF-A0AB37LXW3-F1
#
_cell.length_a   1.000
_cell.length_b   1.000
_cell.length_c   1.000
_cell.angle_alpha   90.00
_cell.angle_beta   90.00
_cell.angle_gamma   90.00
#
_symmetry.space_group_name_H-M   'P 1'
#
loop_
_entity.id
_entity.type
_entity.pdbx_description
1 polymer ?
#
loop_
_entity_poly.entity_id
_entity_poly.type
_entity_poly.pdbx_seq_one_letter_code
_entity_poly.pdbx_strand_id
1 'polypeptide(L)'
;MRFVGIVLLIGLVAGCSPKQPVPVRIGYVETDVPSSSQCVEITGAFLGRPYQLRMAYSQNGKVSYKILNETPCIMQDTVLRLQMAVEPVHKHTARFTLNVDSLQITKEIELEDVLHCILLETYPDRPFSTSDTIPLTSYTSGALREILVDGKLLQGGSYCAVRNAKLSPQEWHKAFDMKEYIWFELLFVGK
;
A
#
# COMPACT_ATOMS: atom_id res chain seq x y z
N MET A 1 68.61 -18.18 2.76
CA MET A 1 67.50 -17.85 1.85
C MET A 1 66.28 -18.65 2.28
N ARG A 2 65.33 -18.04 3.00
CA ARG A 2 64.05 -18.67 3.37
C ARG A 2 62.94 -17.86 2.69
N PHE A 3 62.31 -18.48 1.70
CA PHE A 3 61.14 -17.95 1.00
C PHE A 3 59.98 -17.85 1.99
N VAL A 4 59.68 -16.64 2.46
CA VAL A 4 58.43 -16.34 3.16
C VAL A 4 57.38 -16.10 2.08
N GLY A 5 56.68 -17.17 1.70
CA GLY A 5 55.52 -17.11 0.84
C GLY A 5 54.37 -16.43 1.57
N ILE A 6 54.23 -15.13 1.34
CA ILE A 6 53.03 -14.38 1.73
C ILE A 6 51.91 -14.86 0.81
N VAL A 7 51.10 -15.80 1.30
CA VAL A 7 49.81 -16.13 0.72
C VAL A 7 48.91 -14.92 0.97
N LEU A 8 48.80 -14.05 -0.04
CA LEU A 8 47.75 -13.04 -0.12
C LEU A 8 46.40 -13.78 -0.17
N LEU A 9 45.78 -13.94 1.01
CA LEU A 9 44.35 -14.16 1.11
C LEU A 9 43.66 -12.90 0.58
N ILE A 10 43.35 -12.90 -0.71
CA ILE A 10 42.34 -12.00 -1.27
C ILE A 10 41.01 -12.50 -0.72
N GLY A 11 40.63 -11.97 0.44
CA GLY A 11 39.27 -12.06 0.91
C GLY A 11 38.38 -11.40 -0.13
N LEU A 12 37.68 -12.21 -0.95
CA LEU A 12 36.42 -11.81 -1.55
C LEU A 12 35.44 -11.58 -0.40
N VAL A 13 35.58 -10.43 0.26
CA VAL A 13 34.43 -9.80 0.87
C VAL A 13 33.60 -9.37 -0.33
N ALA A 14 32.68 -10.24 -0.75
CA ALA A 14 31.52 -9.82 -1.50
C ALA A 14 30.81 -8.82 -0.58
N GLY A 15 31.24 -7.56 -0.68
CA GLY A 15 30.49 -6.45 -0.15
C GLY A 15 29.13 -6.54 -0.82
N CYS A 16 28.13 -7.01 -0.07
CA CYS A 16 26.75 -6.78 -0.41
C CYS A 16 26.62 -5.26 -0.55
N SER A 17 26.76 -4.79 -1.79
CA SER A 17 26.43 -3.42 -2.13
C SER A 17 25.01 -3.21 -1.62
N PRO A 18 24.72 -2.16 -0.82
CA PRO A 18 23.36 -1.88 -0.41
C PRO A 18 22.52 -1.84 -1.68
N LYS A 19 21.64 -2.83 -1.85
CA LYS A 19 21.02 -3.12 -3.16
C LYS A 19 20.41 -1.83 -3.69
N GLN A 20 21.07 -1.22 -4.68
CA GLN A 20 20.73 0.11 -5.22
C GLN A 20 19.21 0.20 -5.46
N PRO A 21 18.55 1.33 -5.15
CA PRO A 21 17.12 1.46 -5.39
C PRO A 21 16.78 1.11 -6.83
N VAL A 22 15.84 0.20 -7.03
CA VAL A 22 15.36 -0.15 -8.38
C VAL A 22 13.99 0.50 -8.61
N PRO A 23 13.70 0.97 -9.84
CA PRO A 23 12.37 1.47 -10.18
C PRO A 23 11.28 0.43 -9.96
N VAL A 24 10.11 0.92 -9.54
CA VAL A 24 8.91 0.13 -9.31
C VAL A 24 7.75 0.78 -10.05
N ARG A 25 6.94 -0.03 -10.74
CA ARG A 25 5.67 0.40 -11.34
C ARG A 25 4.51 -0.24 -10.59
N ILE A 26 3.44 0.52 -10.44
CA ILE A 26 2.17 0.08 -9.86
C ILE A 26 1.10 0.07 -10.96
N GLY A 27 0.35 -1.01 -11.03
CA GLY A 27 -0.81 -1.20 -11.89
C GLY A 27 -2.00 -1.70 -11.09
N TYR A 28 -3.19 -1.50 -11.62
CA TYR A 28 -4.44 -1.98 -11.04
C TYR A 28 -5.16 -2.82 -12.09
N VAL A 29 -5.47 -4.06 -11.75
CA VAL A 29 -6.19 -4.97 -12.62
C VAL A 29 -7.68 -4.78 -12.38
N GLU A 30 -8.45 -4.71 -13.47
CA GLU A 30 -9.91 -4.58 -13.40
C GLU A 30 -10.53 -5.78 -12.67
N THR A 31 -11.48 -5.48 -11.79
CA THR A 31 -12.23 -6.46 -11.00
C THR A 31 -13.72 -6.26 -11.24
N ASP A 32 -14.53 -7.30 -11.01
CA ASP A 32 -15.98 -7.23 -11.22
C ASP A 32 -16.67 -6.27 -10.24
N VAL A 33 -16.06 -6.03 -9.07
CA VAL A 33 -16.62 -5.17 -8.01
C VAL A 33 -15.52 -4.27 -7.45
N PRO A 34 -15.09 -3.22 -8.18
CA PRO A 34 -13.92 -2.41 -7.82
C PRO A 34 -14.08 -1.67 -6.49
N SER A 35 -15.32 -1.47 -6.04
CA SER A 35 -15.60 -0.84 -4.74
C SER A 35 -15.21 -1.71 -3.54
N SER A 36 -15.23 -3.03 -3.68
CA SER A 36 -14.96 -3.97 -2.58
C SER A 36 -13.86 -4.99 -2.89
N SER A 37 -13.36 -5.04 -4.12
CA SER A 37 -12.23 -5.87 -4.52
C SER A 37 -11.28 -5.11 -5.42
N GLN A 38 -9.99 -5.16 -5.11
CA GLN A 38 -8.96 -4.54 -5.93
C GLN A 38 -7.73 -5.43 -6.04
N CYS A 39 -7.20 -5.55 -7.25
CA CYS A 39 -5.97 -6.29 -7.52
C CYS A 39 -4.88 -5.30 -7.94
N VAL A 40 -3.82 -5.20 -7.13
CA VAL A 40 -2.67 -4.33 -7.36
C VAL A 40 -1.52 -5.17 -7.88
N GLU A 41 -0.94 -4.76 -9.00
CA GLU A 41 0.27 -5.33 -9.57
C GLU A 41 1.45 -4.39 -9.34
N ILE A 42 2.47 -4.90 -8.66
CA ILE A 42 3.74 -4.20 -8.48
C ILE A 42 4.78 -4.89 -9.34
N THR A 43 5.49 -4.14 -10.18
CA THR A 43 6.50 -4.69 -11.11
C THR A 43 7.84 -3.98 -10.98
N GLY A 44 8.94 -4.74 -11.07
CA GLY A 44 10.29 -4.21 -10.94
C GLY A 44 11.37 -5.28 -10.74
N ALA A 45 12.64 -4.87 -10.80
CA ALA A 45 13.79 -5.77 -10.63
C ALA A 45 14.12 -6.04 -9.15
N PHE A 46 13.13 -6.53 -8.39
CA PHE A 46 13.21 -6.69 -6.93
C PHE A 46 13.17 -8.15 -6.45
N LEU A 47 13.42 -9.11 -7.33
CA LEU A 47 13.56 -10.53 -6.97
C LEU A 47 14.51 -10.71 -5.78
N GLY A 48 14.11 -11.52 -4.80
CA GLY A 48 14.90 -11.80 -3.60
C GLY A 48 15.08 -10.60 -2.67
N ARG A 49 14.34 -9.51 -2.83
CA ARG A 49 14.27 -8.44 -1.82
C ARG A 49 13.24 -8.80 -0.75
N PRO A 50 13.53 -8.57 0.53
CA PRO A 50 12.53 -8.73 1.57
C PRO A 50 11.51 -7.58 1.52
N TYR A 51 10.26 -7.88 1.84
CA TYR A 51 9.20 -6.89 1.95
C TYR A 51 8.27 -7.13 3.14
N GLN A 52 7.65 -6.04 3.59
CA GLN A 52 6.55 -6.04 4.54
C GLN A 52 5.36 -5.28 3.99
N LEU A 53 4.18 -5.73 4.41
CA LEU A 53 2.90 -5.09 4.19
C LEU A 53 2.53 -4.37 5.48
N ARG A 54 2.10 -3.12 5.35
CA ARG A 54 1.70 -2.27 6.47
C ARG A 54 0.35 -1.68 6.19
N MET A 55 -0.49 -1.64 7.21
CA MET A 55 -1.72 -0.86 7.20
C MET A 55 -1.46 0.45 7.94
N ALA A 56 -1.98 1.54 7.38
CA ALA A 56 -1.99 2.85 7.98
C ALA A 56 -3.45 3.28 8.19
N TYR A 57 -3.73 3.83 9.36
CA TYR A 57 -5.06 4.28 9.77
C TYR A 57 -4.95 5.76 10.14
N SER A 58 -5.66 6.62 9.40
CA SER A 58 -5.75 8.06 9.66
C SER A 58 -7.07 8.38 10.33
N GLN A 59 -6.99 9.10 11.44
CA GLN A 59 -8.14 9.66 12.14
C GLN A 59 -7.83 11.11 12.50
N ASN A 60 -8.61 12.04 11.96
CA ASN A 60 -8.45 13.49 12.09
C ASN A 60 -7.00 13.94 11.81
N GLY A 61 -6.40 13.39 10.76
CA GLY A 61 -5.03 13.69 10.34
C GLY A 61 -3.93 13.02 11.16
N LYS A 62 -4.26 12.34 12.27
CA LYS A 62 -3.31 11.55 13.03
C LYS A 62 -3.23 10.14 12.43
N VAL A 63 -2.02 9.74 12.04
CA VAL A 63 -1.78 8.44 11.41
C VAL A 63 -1.16 7.46 12.40
N SER A 64 -1.71 6.25 12.46
CA SER A 64 -1.13 5.10 13.14
C SER A 64 -0.82 3.99 12.14
N TYR A 65 0.13 3.13 12.48
CA TYR A 65 0.64 2.10 11.57
C TYR A 65 0.66 0.72 12.23
N LYS A 66 0.38 -0.32 11.45
CA LYS A 66 0.44 -1.71 11.87
C LYS A 66 1.06 -2.58 10.77
N ILE A 67 2.17 -3.25 11.09
CA ILE A 67 2.74 -4.28 10.22
C ILE A 67 1.78 -5.47 10.16
N LEU A 68 1.51 -5.97 8.95
CA LEU A 68 0.53 -7.03 8.71
C LEU A 68 1.16 -8.41 8.64
N ASN A 69 2.39 -8.52 8.12
CA ASN A 69 3.19 -9.74 8.14
C ASN A 69 4.35 -9.60 9.14
N GLU A 70 4.28 -10.37 10.24
CA GLU A 70 5.24 -10.30 11.34
C GLU A 70 6.69 -10.54 10.87
N THR A 71 6.88 -11.52 9.98
CA THR A 71 8.17 -11.79 9.34
C THR A 71 8.16 -11.24 7.91
N PRO A 72 9.22 -10.52 7.48
CA PRO A 72 9.36 -10.09 6.09
C PRO A 72 9.26 -11.27 5.12
N CYS A 73 8.45 -11.10 4.07
CA CYS A 73 8.35 -12.06 2.98
C CYS A 73 9.45 -11.77 1.96
N ILE A 74 9.86 -12.79 1.20
CA ILE A 74 10.86 -12.64 0.14
C ILE A 74 10.15 -12.58 -1.20
N MET A 75 10.41 -11.54 -1.99
CA MET A 75 9.92 -11.44 -3.37
C MET A 75 10.37 -12.67 -4.18
N GLN A 76 9.41 -13.44 -4.69
CA GLN A 76 9.65 -14.65 -5.49
C GLN A 76 9.76 -14.36 -6.99
N ASP A 77 9.31 -13.19 -7.44
CA ASP A 77 9.30 -12.77 -8.84
C ASP A 77 9.55 -11.25 -8.95
N THR A 78 9.65 -10.77 -10.19
CA THR A 78 9.64 -9.38 -10.64
C THR A 78 8.24 -8.76 -10.69
N VAL A 79 7.19 -9.57 -10.52
CA VAL A 79 5.79 -9.15 -10.43
C VAL A 79 5.22 -9.65 -9.10
N LEU A 80 4.71 -8.72 -8.28
CA LEU A 80 3.95 -9.04 -7.07
C LEU A 80 2.48 -8.70 -7.31
N ARG A 81 1.59 -9.67 -7.12
CA ARG A 81 0.14 -9.50 -7.21
C ARG A 81 -0.47 -9.49 -5.82
N LEU A 82 -1.17 -8.41 -5.51
CA LEU A 82 -1.84 -8.22 -4.24
C LEU A 82 -3.33 -8.06 -4.47
N GLN A 83 -4.11 -9.03 -4.00
CA GLN A 83 -5.57 -9.00 -4.07
C GLN A 83 -6.12 -8.57 -2.72
N MET A 84 -6.81 -7.44 -2.69
CA MET A 84 -7.55 -6.94 -1.55
C MET A 84 -9.04 -7.17 -1.77
N ALA A 85 -9.71 -7.69 -0.76
CA ALA A 85 -11.16 -7.71 -0.66
C ALA A 85 -11.58 -7.07 0.66
N VAL A 86 -12.71 -6.36 0.65
CA VAL A 86 -13.32 -5.78 1.84
C VAL A 86 -14.80 -6.16 1.92
N GLU A 87 -15.22 -6.60 3.09
CA GLU A 87 -16.60 -6.95 3.39
C GLU A 87 -17.10 -6.11 4.57
N PRO A 88 -18.21 -5.36 4.41
CA PRO A 88 -18.87 -4.72 5.54
C PRO A 88 -19.49 -5.79 6.43
N VAL A 89 -18.95 -6.00 7.64
CA VAL A 89 -19.48 -6.95 8.62
C VAL A 89 -20.62 -6.32 9.42
N HIS A 90 -20.44 -5.05 9.77
CA HIS A 90 -21.42 -4.24 10.48
C HIS A 90 -21.31 -2.77 10.02
N LYS A 91 -22.22 -1.91 10.47
CA LYS A 91 -22.23 -0.48 10.13
C LYS A 91 -20.89 0.22 10.39
N HIS A 92 -20.17 -0.23 11.41
CA HIS A 92 -18.91 0.35 11.88
C HIS A 92 -17.74 -0.63 11.83
N THR A 93 -17.86 -1.73 11.08
CA THR A 93 -16.81 -2.75 11.03
C THR A 93 -16.66 -3.30 9.61
N ALA A 94 -15.45 -3.23 9.09
CA ALA A 94 -15.08 -3.81 7.81
C ALA A 94 -14.03 -4.92 8.01
N ARG A 95 -14.21 -6.03 7.31
CA ARG A 95 -13.26 -7.14 7.26
C ARG A 95 -12.47 -7.04 5.96
N PHE A 96 -11.16 -6.85 6.09
CA PHE A 96 -10.21 -6.82 5.00
C PHE A 96 -9.56 -8.18 4.86
N THR A 97 -9.50 -8.69 3.64
CA THR A 97 -8.74 -9.89 3.28
C THR A 97 -7.72 -9.52 2.23
N LEU A 98 -6.46 -9.77 2.56
CA LEU A 98 -5.31 -9.48 1.73
C LEU A 98 -4.61 -10.77 1.34
N ASN A 99 -4.58 -11.06 0.04
CA ASN A 99 -3.89 -12.23 -0.52
C ASN A 99 -2.69 -11.76 -1.34
N VAL A 100 -1.52 -12.31 -1.03
CA VAL A 100 -0.26 -12.08 -1.76
C VAL A 100 0.49 -13.40 -1.81
N ASP A 101 0.73 -13.94 -3.00
CA ASP A 101 1.31 -15.27 -3.18
C ASP A 101 0.59 -16.33 -2.31
N SER A 102 1.29 -16.99 -1.38
CA SER A 102 0.71 -17.94 -0.42
C SER A 102 0.28 -17.31 0.91
N LEU A 103 0.49 -16.00 1.10
CA LEU A 103 0.14 -15.28 2.32
C LEU A 103 -1.30 -14.78 2.22
N GLN A 104 -2.13 -15.16 3.19
CA GLN A 104 -3.45 -14.59 3.40
C GLN A 104 -3.50 -13.91 4.77
N ILE A 105 -3.91 -12.65 4.80
CA ILE A 105 -4.09 -11.86 6.03
C ILE A 105 -5.53 -11.37 6.08
N THR A 106 -6.21 -11.65 7.19
CA THR A 106 -7.55 -11.11 7.46
C THR A 106 -7.50 -10.18 8.67
N LYS A 107 -8.13 -9.01 8.57
CA LYS A 107 -8.26 -8.03 9.66
C LYS A 107 -9.65 -7.43 9.69
N GLU A 108 -10.26 -7.39 10.86
CA GLU A 108 -11.45 -6.59 11.12
C GLU A 108 -11.03 -5.28 11.74
N ILE A 109 -11.57 -4.18 11.20
CA ILE A 109 -11.25 -2.83 11.63
C ILE A 109 -12.55 -2.08 11.89
N GLU A 110 -12.58 -1.37 13.01
CA GLU A 110 -13.66 -0.44 13.33
C GLU A 110 -13.46 0.89 12.61
N LEU A 111 -14.54 1.39 12.02
CA LEU A 111 -14.59 2.62 11.23
C LEU A 111 -15.89 3.36 11.51
N GLU A 112 -15.86 4.69 11.51
CA GLU A 112 -17.03 5.54 11.72
C GLU A 112 -18.09 5.32 10.63
N ASP A 113 -17.68 5.16 9.37
CA ASP A 113 -18.60 4.98 8.24
C ASP A 113 -18.08 3.99 7.20
N VAL A 114 -18.51 2.73 7.34
CA VAL A 114 -18.16 1.67 6.38
C VAL A 114 -19.03 1.73 5.11
N LEU A 115 -20.29 2.14 5.24
CA LEU A 115 -21.28 2.00 4.17
C LEU A 115 -21.01 2.92 2.97
N HIS A 116 -20.33 4.03 3.20
CA HIS A 116 -19.94 4.97 2.15
C HIS A 116 -18.46 4.89 1.78
N CYS A 117 -17.74 3.87 2.24
CA CYS A 117 -16.34 3.67 1.88
C CYS A 117 -16.16 2.65 0.74
N ILE A 118 -15.20 2.91 -0.14
CA ILE A 118 -14.78 1.99 -1.21
C ILE A 118 -13.28 1.76 -1.16
N LEU A 119 -12.82 0.65 -1.76
CA LEU A 119 -11.42 0.53 -2.17
C LEU A 119 -11.14 1.52 -3.30
N LEU A 120 -10.06 2.29 -3.15
CA LEU A 120 -9.69 3.37 -4.05
C LEU A 120 -8.21 3.29 -4.41
N GLU A 121 -7.91 3.39 -5.71
CA GLU A 121 -6.54 3.43 -6.22
C GLU A 121 -5.76 4.63 -5.68
N THR A 122 -4.47 4.43 -5.41
CA THR A 122 -3.55 5.47 -4.94
C THR A 122 -2.53 5.80 -6.04
N TYR A 123 -3.01 6.36 -7.15
CA TYR A 123 -2.13 6.73 -8.27
C TYR A 123 -1.09 7.77 -7.85
N PRO A 124 0.20 7.49 -8.03
CA PRO A 124 1.23 8.42 -7.64
C PRO A 124 1.41 9.55 -8.68
N ASP A 125 1.88 10.70 -8.23
CA ASP A 125 2.31 11.82 -9.07
C ASP A 125 3.74 11.62 -9.63
N ARG A 126 4.51 10.69 -9.03
CA ARG A 126 5.88 10.33 -9.42
C ARG A 126 6.11 8.81 -9.49
N PRO A 127 7.16 8.33 -10.17
CA PRO A 127 7.58 6.94 -10.08
C PRO A 127 8.05 6.55 -8.67
N PHE A 128 7.86 5.27 -8.32
CA PHE A 128 8.39 4.67 -7.10
C PHE A 128 9.69 3.92 -7.35
N SER A 129 10.39 3.65 -6.26
CA SER A 129 11.56 2.81 -6.18
C SER A 129 11.50 1.90 -4.95
N THR A 130 12.38 0.91 -4.86
CA THR A 130 12.48 0.07 -3.66
C THR A 130 12.99 0.78 -2.41
N SER A 131 13.30 2.08 -2.47
CA SER A 131 13.54 2.89 -1.26
C SER A 131 12.31 3.62 -0.75
N ASP A 132 11.22 3.61 -1.51
CA ASP A 132 9.98 4.28 -1.14
C ASP A 132 9.07 3.38 -0.30
N THR A 133 8.18 4.02 0.46
CA THR A 133 6.94 3.39 0.94
C THR A 133 5.91 3.51 -0.17
N ILE A 134 5.38 2.39 -0.64
CA ILE A 134 4.49 2.36 -1.80
C ILE A 134 3.05 2.17 -1.32
N PRO A 135 2.17 3.19 -1.38
CA PRO A 135 0.75 2.99 -1.15
C PRO A 135 0.18 2.11 -2.25
N LEU A 136 -0.58 1.09 -1.85
CA LEU A 136 -1.15 0.08 -2.73
C LEU A 136 -2.60 0.41 -3.06
N THR A 137 -3.40 0.58 -2.03
CA THR A 137 -4.84 0.87 -2.09
C THR A 137 -5.27 1.54 -0.79
N SER A 138 -6.42 2.19 -0.82
CA SER A 138 -7.05 2.83 0.33
C SER A 138 -8.50 2.41 0.47
N TYR A 139 -9.03 2.46 1.68
CA TYR A 139 -10.45 2.31 1.96
C TYR A 139 -10.99 3.62 2.52
N THR A 140 -11.90 4.25 1.80
CA THR A 140 -12.27 5.65 2.08
C THR A 140 -13.63 6.06 1.52
N SER A 141 -14.27 7.03 2.19
CA SER A 141 -15.46 7.75 1.73
C SER A 141 -15.16 8.84 0.70
N GLY A 142 -13.88 9.06 0.37
CA GLY A 142 -13.45 10.11 -0.54
C GLY A 142 -13.61 11.52 0.06
N ALA A 143 -13.50 12.54 -0.80
CA ALA A 143 -13.68 13.92 -0.37
C ALA A 143 -15.18 14.24 -0.26
N LEU A 144 -15.69 14.36 0.96
CA LEU A 144 -17.10 14.69 1.21
C LEU A 144 -17.42 16.10 0.71
N ARG A 145 -18.52 16.23 -0.04
CA ARG A 145 -19.03 17.50 -0.57
C ARG A 145 -20.55 17.53 -0.51
N GLU A 146 -21.10 18.73 -0.37
CA GLU A 146 -22.54 18.92 -0.56
C GLU A 146 -22.89 18.83 -2.04
N ILE A 147 -23.88 17.99 -2.36
CA ILE A 147 -24.41 17.78 -3.70
C ILE A 147 -25.92 17.98 -3.68
N LEU A 148 -26.44 18.64 -4.71
CA LEU A 148 -27.88 18.81 -4.89
C LEU A 148 -28.41 17.63 -5.71
N VAL A 149 -29.24 16.79 -5.10
CA VAL A 149 -29.91 15.66 -5.76
C VAL A 149 -31.40 15.85 -5.56
N ASP A 150 -32.15 15.93 -6.66
CA ASP A 150 -33.61 16.12 -6.65
C ASP A 150 -34.08 17.29 -5.77
N GLY A 151 -33.34 18.41 -5.81
CA GLY A 151 -33.64 19.61 -5.02
C GLY A 151 -33.32 19.51 -3.52
N LYS A 152 -32.72 18.40 -3.06
CA LYS A 152 -32.25 18.23 -1.69
C LYS A 152 -30.72 18.27 -1.63
N LEU A 153 -30.19 19.00 -0.66
CA LEU A 153 -28.76 18.97 -0.35
C LEU A 153 -28.44 17.69 0.42
N LEU A 154 -27.52 16.89 -0.13
CA LEU A 154 -27.00 15.66 0.46
C LEU A 154 -25.47 15.75 0.55
N GLN A 155 -24.86 14.98 1.45
CA GLN A 155 -23.41 14.75 1.39
C GLN A 155 -23.09 13.57 0.48
N GLY A 156 -22.13 13.76 -0.42
CA GLY A 156 -21.61 12.72 -1.29
C GLY A 156 -20.09 12.69 -1.28
N GLY A 157 -19.53 11.49 -1.35
CA GLY A 157 -18.09 11.26 -1.47
C GLY A 157 -17.60 11.45 -2.90
N SER A 158 -16.59 12.31 -3.10
CA SER A 158 -15.93 12.48 -4.40
C SER A 158 -14.65 11.65 -4.48
N TYR A 159 -14.78 10.37 -4.85
CA TYR A 159 -13.64 9.46 -5.03
C TYR A 159 -12.72 9.90 -6.17
N CYS A 160 -13.30 10.37 -7.28
CA CYS A 160 -12.54 10.86 -8.43
C CYS A 160 -11.67 12.06 -8.08
N ALA A 161 -12.14 12.98 -7.22
CA ALA A 161 -11.34 14.13 -6.79
C ALA A 161 -10.10 13.68 -6.03
N VAL A 162 -10.26 12.72 -5.12
CA VAL A 162 -9.15 12.15 -4.34
C VAL A 162 -8.16 11.43 -5.25
N ARG A 163 -8.64 10.50 -6.09
CA ARG A 163 -7.81 9.72 -7.00
C ARG A 163 -7.06 10.58 -8.02
N ASN A 164 -7.73 11.57 -8.62
CA ASN A 164 -7.15 12.39 -9.69
C ASN A 164 -6.19 13.47 -9.17
N ALA A 165 -6.23 13.78 -7.87
CA ALA A 165 -5.26 14.67 -7.26
C ALA A 165 -3.86 14.04 -7.19
N LYS A 166 -3.75 12.72 -7.29
CA LYS A 166 -2.48 11.95 -7.25
C LYS A 166 -1.61 12.24 -6.03
N LEU A 167 -2.25 12.69 -4.95
CA LEU A 167 -1.61 12.95 -3.66
C LEU A 167 -1.44 11.63 -2.89
N SER A 168 -0.38 11.55 -2.09
CA SER A 168 -0.24 10.44 -1.15
C SER A 168 -1.42 10.41 -0.18
N PRO A 169 -1.91 9.22 0.25
CA PRO A 169 -2.94 9.13 1.29
C PRO A 169 -2.59 9.91 2.56
N GLN A 170 -1.31 10.09 2.88
CA GLN A 170 -0.86 10.89 4.03
C GLN A 170 -1.26 12.37 3.94
N GLU A 171 -1.52 12.88 2.73
CA GLU A 171 -1.82 14.29 2.48
C GLU A 171 -3.33 14.56 2.38
N TRP A 172 -4.16 13.51 2.26
CA TRP A 172 -5.59 13.64 1.99
C TRP A 172 -6.37 14.35 3.08
N HIS A 173 -6.03 14.14 4.35
CA HIS A 173 -6.64 14.90 5.44
C HIS A 173 -6.46 16.41 5.22
N LYS A 174 -5.23 16.86 4.91
CA LYS A 174 -4.96 18.28 4.69
C LYS A 174 -5.62 18.82 3.42
N ALA A 175 -5.66 18.01 2.36
CA ALA A 175 -6.18 18.43 1.05
C ALA A 175 -7.71 18.43 0.98
N PHE A 176 -8.38 17.54 1.71
CA PHE A 176 -9.81 17.26 1.56
C PHE A 176 -10.60 17.29 2.87
N ASP A 177 -9.97 17.62 4.00
CA ASP A 177 -10.55 17.54 5.36
C ASP A 177 -11.15 16.17 5.70
N MET A 178 -10.57 15.11 5.11
CA MET A 178 -11.02 13.74 5.34
C MET A 178 -10.74 13.32 6.78
N LYS A 179 -11.80 12.87 7.47
CA LYS A 179 -11.75 12.57 8.91
C LYS A 179 -11.20 11.19 9.21
N GLU A 180 -11.58 10.19 8.46
CA GLU A 180 -11.16 8.81 8.69
C GLU A 180 -10.97 8.06 7.38
N TYR A 181 -9.86 7.32 7.26
CA TYR A 181 -9.58 6.42 6.14
C TYR A 181 -8.39 5.52 6.45
N ILE A 182 -8.31 4.41 5.71
CA ILE A 182 -7.24 3.42 5.81
C ILE A 182 -6.50 3.34 4.48
N TRP A 183 -5.20 3.07 4.51
CA TRP A 183 -4.49 2.59 3.31
C TRP A 183 -3.48 1.51 3.65
N PHE A 184 -3.08 0.79 2.61
CA PHE A 184 -2.15 -0.33 2.69
C PHE A 184 -0.89 0.03 1.92
N GLU A 185 0.26 -0.38 2.46
CA GLU A 185 1.57 0.01 1.96
C GLU A 185 2.47 -1.22 1.80
N LEU A 186 3.27 -1.21 0.75
CA LEU A 186 4.41 -2.11 0.57
C LEU A 186 5.70 -1.39 0.98
N LEU A 187 6.49 -2.08 1.79
CA LEU A 187 7.79 -1.64 2.30
C LEU A 187 8.84 -2.66 1.87
N PHE A 188 9.89 -2.23 1.18
CA PHE A 188 11.09 -3.07 1.03
C PHE A 188 11.96 -2.90 2.27
N VAL A 189 12.37 -4.01 2.88
CA VAL A 189 13.11 -4.03 4.16
C VAL A 189 14.44 -4.80 4.02
N GLY A 190 15.33 -4.66 5.00
CA GLY A 190 16.64 -5.33 4.99
C GLY A 190 17.59 -4.72 3.95
N LYS A 191 18.23 -3.60 4.32
CA LYS A 191 19.34 -3.00 3.57
C LYS A 191 20.60 -3.83 3.72
#